data_AF-A0A930AK98-F1
#
_entry.id   AF-A0A930AK98-F1
#
_cell.length_a   1.000
_cell.length_b   1.000
_cell.length_c   1.000
_cell.angle_alpha   90.00
_cell.angle_beta   90.00
_cell.angle_gamma   90.00
#
_symmetry.space_group_name_H-M   'P 1'
#
loop_
_entity.id
_entity.type
_entity.pdbx_description
1 polymer ?
#
loop_
_entity_poly.entity_id
_entity_poly.type
_entity_poly.pdbx_seq_one_letter_code
_entity_poly.pdbx_strand_id
1 'polypeptide(L)'
;MSYFNIVAQTNENTVVTEYEPVKKRSDSYQSEAALENEFIHMLEEQGYEYLSLHTENDLVINLRKQLEKLNNYSFTNKEWKQFLVESIANPNEGIKEKTRKIQEDYIQVLKRDDGTSKNIILLDKKDIHHNYLQVIHQYEVSKEHGAKHDNRYDVTVLVNGFPLVHVELKRRGVPIREAFNQVERYQRDSFGTGYGLFEYVQIFVISNGTNSKYYSNTTRYNTGANLSKSKKEKTSNSFEFTSYWADAKNNIIPDLIDFTRTFFARHTILNILTKYCVFTSEEMLLVMRPYQITATERIINRIEIATNYKKYGSAAGGGYIWHTTGSGKTLTSFKAARLATTLPYIEKVLFVVDRQDLDYQTMREYDRFEKGSANSNRSTAVLKKQLEDENAKIIITT
;
A
#
# COMPACT_ATOMS: atom_id res chain seq x y z
N MET A 1 17.89 -21.34 19.65
CA MET A 1 17.15 -22.46 19.05
C MET A 1 15.67 -22.08 19.02
N SER A 2 14.99 -22.32 17.90
CA SER A 2 13.54 -22.10 17.79
C SER A 2 12.82 -22.94 18.85
N TYR A 3 12.03 -22.33 19.73
CA TYR A 3 11.24 -23.03 20.75
C TYR A 3 10.10 -23.87 20.17
N PHE A 4 9.86 -23.78 18.87
CA PHE A 4 8.86 -24.55 18.16
C PHE A 4 9.51 -25.21 16.94
N ASN A 5 9.33 -26.52 16.80
CA ASN A 5 9.52 -27.18 15.52
C ASN A 5 8.48 -26.60 14.57
N ILE A 6 8.91 -25.87 13.54
CA ILE A 6 8.03 -25.39 12.49
C ILE A 6 7.63 -26.63 11.68
N VAL A 7 6.44 -27.17 11.96
CA VAL A 7 5.91 -28.37 11.30
C VAL A 7 5.28 -28.04 9.93
N ALA A 8 4.84 -26.79 9.74
CA ALA A 8 4.38 -26.25 8.47
C ALA A 8 4.61 -24.73 8.43
N GLN A 9 5.05 -24.23 7.28
CA GLN A 9 5.14 -22.80 6.97
C GLN A 9 3.93 -22.46 6.10
N THR A 10 3.12 -21.50 6.52
CA THR A 10 1.93 -21.10 5.75
C THR A 10 2.35 -20.18 4.60
N ASN A 11 1.62 -20.25 3.49
CA ASN A 11 1.73 -19.31 2.37
C ASN A 11 1.18 -17.91 2.71
N GLU A 12 0.96 -17.63 4.00
CA GLU A 12 0.27 -16.44 4.48
C GLU A 12 1.23 -15.32 4.95
N ASN A 13 2.54 -15.57 4.99
CA ASN A 13 3.49 -14.50 5.27
C ASN A 13 3.62 -13.59 4.06
N THR A 14 3.49 -12.27 4.28
CA THR A 14 3.68 -11.29 3.21
C THR A 14 5.15 -11.20 2.80
N VAL A 15 6.05 -11.31 3.78
CA VAL A 15 7.51 -11.35 3.56
C VAL A 15 7.99 -12.80 3.69
N VAL A 16 8.66 -13.28 2.65
CA VAL A 16 9.26 -14.62 2.63
C VAL A 16 10.27 -14.78 3.77
N THR A 17 10.24 -15.92 4.45
CA THR A 17 11.10 -16.15 5.64
C THR A 17 12.57 -16.23 5.27
N GLU A 18 12.85 -16.89 4.15
CA GLU A 18 14.16 -17.05 3.55
C GLU A 18 13.95 -17.17 2.05
N TYR A 19 14.86 -16.59 1.28
CA TYR A 19 14.80 -16.63 -0.17
C TYR A 19 16.15 -17.08 -0.74
N GLU A 20 16.13 -18.13 -1.56
CA GLU A 20 17.28 -18.55 -2.35
C GLU A 20 17.16 -17.99 -3.77
N PRO A 21 18.07 -17.08 -4.19
CA PRO A 21 18.07 -16.54 -5.55
C PRO A 21 18.26 -17.60 -6.62
N VAL A 22 17.67 -17.37 -7.80
CA VAL A 22 17.88 -18.27 -8.93
C VAL A 22 19.34 -18.24 -9.38
N LYS A 23 19.96 -19.42 -9.42
CA LYS A 23 21.39 -19.60 -9.70
C LYS A 23 21.80 -19.28 -11.14
N LYS A 24 20.88 -19.42 -12.10
CA LYS A 24 21.09 -19.03 -13.50
C LYS A 24 20.53 -17.63 -13.71
N ARG A 25 21.43 -16.65 -13.78
CA ARG A 25 21.11 -15.30 -14.24
C ARG A 25 21.47 -15.22 -15.72
N SER A 26 20.56 -14.71 -16.54
CA SER A 26 20.89 -14.36 -17.92
C SER A 26 21.78 -13.12 -17.87
N ASP A 27 23.09 -13.30 -18.05
CA ASP A 27 24.06 -12.21 -18.19
C ASP A 27 24.06 -11.62 -19.62
N SER A 28 23.18 -12.12 -20.51
CA SER A 28 23.02 -11.60 -21.86
C SER A 28 22.35 -10.22 -21.87
N TYR A 29 22.78 -9.38 -22.82
CA TYR A 29 22.11 -8.10 -23.10
C TYR A 29 20.63 -8.33 -23.39
N GLN A 30 19.77 -7.67 -22.61
CA GLN A 30 18.32 -7.70 -22.74
C GLN A 30 17.83 -6.27 -23.01
N SER A 31 17.01 -6.08 -24.04
CA SER A 31 16.37 -4.79 -24.31
C SER A 31 15.30 -4.48 -23.24
N GLU A 32 14.93 -3.22 -23.10
CA GLU A 32 13.86 -2.79 -22.17
C GLU A 32 12.54 -3.53 -22.48
N ALA A 33 12.16 -3.60 -23.76
CA ALA A 33 10.97 -4.34 -24.21
C ALA A 33 11.03 -5.85 -23.91
N ALA A 34 12.21 -6.48 -24.02
CA ALA A 34 12.35 -7.90 -23.68
C ALA A 34 12.23 -8.13 -22.16
N LEU A 35 12.70 -7.18 -21.37
CA LEU A 35 12.65 -7.19 -19.91
C LEU A 35 11.22 -6.94 -19.40
N GLU A 36 10.50 -6.06 -20.08
CA GLU A 36 9.07 -5.81 -19.86
C GLU A 36 8.21 -7.04 -20.20
N ASN A 37 8.41 -7.65 -21.37
CA ASN A 37 7.67 -8.84 -21.76
C ASN A 37 7.91 -10.03 -20.82
N GLU A 38 9.15 -10.23 -20.37
CA GLU A 38 9.47 -11.26 -19.37
C GLU A 38 8.77 -10.95 -18.03
N PHE A 39 8.79 -9.70 -17.59
CA PHE A 39 8.11 -9.27 -16.38
C PHE A 39 6.59 -9.52 -16.43
N ILE A 40 5.93 -9.15 -17.54
CA ILE A 40 4.49 -9.38 -17.75
C ILE A 40 4.18 -10.88 -17.72
N HIS A 41 4.95 -11.69 -18.44
CA HIS A 41 4.77 -13.15 -18.46
C HIS A 41 4.86 -13.74 -17.05
N MET A 42 5.82 -13.28 -16.23
CA MET A 42 5.94 -13.73 -14.84
C MET A 42 4.77 -13.30 -13.95
N LEU A 43 4.11 -12.18 -14.24
CA LEU A 43 2.89 -11.78 -13.55
C LEU A 43 1.72 -12.69 -13.97
N GLU A 44 1.59 -13.02 -15.26
CA GLU A 44 0.58 -13.96 -15.75
C GLU A 44 0.71 -15.33 -15.10
N GLU A 45 1.93 -15.87 -14.98
CA GLU A 45 2.22 -17.13 -14.27
C GLU A 45 1.80 -17.09 -12.78
N GLN A 46 1.77 -15.89 -12.18
CA GLN A 46 1.33 -15.66 -10.80
C GLN A 46 -0.17 -15.34 -10.68
N GLY A 47 -0.91 -15.47 -11.77
CA GLY A 47 -2.38 -15.34 -11.80
C GLY A 47 -2.90 -13.93 -12.05
N TYR A 48 -2.08 -13.04 -12.62
CA TYR A 48 -2.54 -11.74 -13.10
C TYR A 48 -3.17 -11.92 -14.49
N GLU A 49 -4.34 -11.34 -14.71
CA GLU A 49 -4.95 -11.29 -16.04
C GLU A 49 -4.29 -10.19 -16.88
N TYR A 50 -3.62 -10.55 -17.98
CA TYR A 50 -3.12 -9.57 -18.93
C TYR A 50 -4.27 -8.99 -19.77
N LEU A 51 -4.31 -7.65 -19.91
CA LEU A 51 -5.27 -6.94 -20.74
C LEU A 51 -4.58 -5.95 -21.69
N SER A 52 -5.03 -5.93 -22.95
CA SER A 52 -4.59 -4.96 -23.95
C SER A 52 -5.45 -3.68 -23.87
N LEU A 53 -5.30 -2.90 -22.80
CA LEU A 53 -6.00 -1.61 -22.64
C LEU A 53 -5.01 -0.46 -22.92
N HIS A 54 -5.33 0.37 -23.92
CA HIS A 54 -4.44 1.46 -24.33
C HIS A 54 -5.06 2.85 -24.16
N THR A 55 -6.38 2.92 -23.93
CA THR A 55 -7.11 4.19 -23.79
C THR A 55 -7.82 4.31 -22.45
N GLU A 56 -8.14 5.53 -22.06
CA GLU A 56 -8.90 5.79 -20.83
C GLU A 56 -10.29 5.16 -20.85
N ASN A 57 -10.94 5.14 -22.01
CA ASN A 57 -12.25 4.51 -22.15
C ASN A 57 -12.18 3.00 -21.89
N ASP A 58 -11.13 2.33 -22.38
CA ASP A 58 -10.91 0.91 -22.11
C ASP A 58 -10.74 0.65 -20.60
N LEU A 59 -10.00 1.53 -19.92
CA LEU A 59 -9.79 1.45 -18.48
C LEU A 59 -11.08 1.66 -17.70
N VAL A 60 -11.92 2.62 -18.09
CA VAL A 60 -13.24 2.88 -17.48
C VAL A 60 -14.19 1.71 -17.68
N ILE A 61 -14.20 1.09 -18.87
CA ILE A 61 -15.02 -0.10 -19.17
C ILE A 61 -14.57 -1.28 -18.30
N ASN A 62 -13.25 -1.52 -18.21
CA ASN A 62 -12.72 -2.57 -17.35
C ASN A 62 -13.03 -2.30 -15.87
N LEU A 63 -12.85 -1.07 -15.40
CA LEU A 63 -13.14 -0.67 -14.03
C LEU A 63 -14.60 -0.98 -13.65
N ARG A 64 -15.56 -0.62 -14.51
CA ARG A 64 -16.97 -0.97 -14.32
C ARG A 64 -17.13 -2.48 -14.15
N LYS A 65 -16.62 -3.26 -15.10
CA LYS A 65 -16.75 -4.73 -15.11
C LYS A 65 -16.18 -5.36 -13.83
N GLN A 66 -15.01 -4.90 -13.36
CA GLN A 66 -14.40 -5.44 -12.14
C GLN A 66 -15.18 -5.04 -10.88
N LEU A 67 -15.67 -3.81 -10.80
CA LEU A 67 -16.52 -3.38 -9.67
C LEU A 67 -17.86 -4.11 -9.64
N GLU A 68 -18.48 -4.34 -10.79
CA GLU A 68 -19.68 -5.16 -10.93
C GLU A 68 -19.46 -6.58 -10.41
N LYS A 69 -18.34 -7.20 -10.83
CA LYS A 69 -17.92 -8.54 -10.40
C LYS A 69 -17.66 -8.63 -8.91
N LEU A 70 -16.91 -7.68 -8.34
CA LEU A 70 -16.57 -7.66 -6.92
C LEU A 70 -17.80 -7.49 -6.03
N ASN A 71 -18.77 -6.67 -6.46
CA ASN A 71 -19.93 -6.28 -5.66
C ASN A 71 -21.19 -7.09 -5.95
N ASN A 72 -21.09 -8.09 -6.83
CA ASN A 72 -22.21 -8.84 -7.38
C ASN A 72 -23.40 -7.91 -7.72
N TYR A 73 -23.11 -6.92 -8.56
CA TYR A 73 -24.03 -5.84 -8.93
C TYR A 73 -23.83 -5.47 -10.39
N SER A 74 -24.88 -5.09 -11.10
CA SER A 74 -24.79 -4.58 -12.46
C SER A 74 -25.29 -3.15 -12.47
N PHE A 75 -24.43 -2.21 -12.83
CA PHE A 75 -24.84 -0.81 -12.90
C PHE A 75 -25.74 -0.61 -14.13
N THR A 76 -26.73 0.27 -14.03
CA THR A 76 -27.29 0.88 -15.24
C THR A 76 -26.26 1.84 -15.84
N ASN A 77 -26.40 2.22 -17.11
CA ASN A 77 -25.50 3.21 -17.72
C ASN A 77 -25.57 4.57 -17.00
N LYS A 78 -26.74 4.93 -16.46
CA LYS A 78 -26.96 6.16 -15.71
C LYS A 78 -26.28 6.08 -14.35
N GLU A 79 -26.48 5.00 -13.61
CA GLU A 79 -25.83 4.75 -12.33
C GLU A 79 -24.31 4.74 -12.46
N TRP A 80 -23.76 4.05 -13.46
CA TRP A 80 -22.32 4.01 -13.69
C TRP A 80 -21.74 5.39 -13.95
N LYS A 81 -22.37 6.18 -14.85
CA LYS A 81 -21.90 7.52 -15.18
C LYS A 81 -21.92 8.44 -13.95
N GLN A 82 -22.97 8.37 -13.15
CA GLN A 82 -23.08 9.13 -11.92
C GLN A 82 -22.03 8.71 -10.90
N PHE A 83 -21.92 7.41 -10.62
CA PHE A 83 -20.97 6.85 -9.66
C PHE A 83 -19.52 7.14 -10.06
N LEU A 84 -19.20 7.03 -11.35
CA LEU A 84 -17.88 7.36 -11.88
C LEU A 84 -17.52 8.82 -11.58
N VAL A 85 -18.39 9.78 -11.86
CA VAL A 85 -18.09 11.21 -11.68
C VAL A 85 -18.15 11.63 -10.21
N GLU A 86 -19.12 11.15 -9.44
CA GLU A 86 -19.32 11.59 -8.07
C GLU A 86 -18.39 10.88 -7.07
N SER A 87 -18.14 9.58 -7.27
CA SER A 87 -17.48 8.73 -6.27
C SER A 87 -16.10 8.23 -6.69
N ILE A 88 -15.75 8.21 -7.98
CA ILE A 88 -14.47 7.64 -8.43
C ILE A 88 -13.52 8.70 -9.01
N ALA A 89 -14.00 9.51 -9.94
CA ALA A 89 -13.23 10.44 -10.75
C ALA A 89 -13.84 11.85 -10.65
N ASN A 90 -14.04 12.31 -9.42
CA ASN A 90 -14.49 13.67 -9.17
C ASN A 90 -13.38 14.65 -9.58
N PRO A 91 -13.66 15.62 -10.46
CA PRO A 91 -12.64 16.56 -10.95
C PRO A 91 -12.00 17.43 -9.86
N ASN A 92 -12.63 17.54 -8.69
CA ASN A 92 -12.11 18.31 -7.55
C ASN A 92 -11.20 17.50 -6.62
N GLU A 93 -10.99 16.21 -6.91
CA GLU A 93 -10.21 15.30 -6.10
C GLU A 93 -8.89 14.94 -6.81
N GLY A 94 -7.78 14.98 -6.06
CA GLY A 94 -6.47 14.57 -6.55
C GLY A 94 -5.97 13.30 -5.88
N ILE A 95 -4.64 13.12 -5.91
CA ILE A 95 -3.93 11.96 -5.34
C ILE A 95 -4.30 11.74 -3.85
N LYS A 96 -4.48 12.82 -3.07
CA LYS A 96 -4.78 12.74 -1.64
C LYS A 96 -6.13 12.08 -1.37
N GLU A 97 -7.18 12.57 -2.04
CA GLU A 97 -8.55 12.09 -1.89
C GLU A 97 -8.68 10.67 -2.45
N LYS A 98 -8.04 10.38 -3.60
CA LYS A 98 -8.02 9.03 -4.19
C LYS A 98 -7.27 8.03 -3.30
N THR A 99 -6.17 8.45 -2.69
CA THR A 99 -5.48 7.64 -1.66
C THR A 99 -6.37 7.40 -0.45
N ARG A 100 -7.08 8.42 0.04
CA ARG A 100 -8.04 8.27 1.14
C ARG A 100 -9.13 7.26 0.79
N LYS A 101 -9.68 7.31 -0.43
CA LYS A 101 -10.67 6.34 -0.92
C LYS A 101 -10.13 4.91 -0.90
N ILE A 102 -8.88 4.67 -1.29
CA ILE A 102 -8.32 3.31 -1.23
C ILE A 102 -7.96 2.90 0.21
N GLN A 103 -7.43 3.81 1.01
CA GLN A 103 -6.86 3.47 2.32
C GLN A 103 -7.88 3.45 3.47
N GLU A 104 -8.83 4.36 3.46
CA GLU A 104 -9.81 4.59 4.55
C GLU A 104 -11.24 4.38 4.05
N ASP A 105 -11.63 5.06 2.96
CA ASP A 105 -13.02 5.13 2.48
C ASP A 105 -13.28 4.17 1.30
N TYR A 106 -12.80 2.94 1.41
CA TYR A 106 -12.85 1.95 0.31
C TYR A 106 -14.25 1.40 0.02
N ILE A 107 -15.27 1.90 0.71
CA ILE A 107 -16.68 1.63 0.47
C ILE A 107 -17.33 2.96 0.11
N GLN A 108 -17.83 3.06 -1.12
CA GLN A 108 -18.49 4.27 -1.64
C GLN A 108 -20.00 4.03 -1.78
N VAL A 109 -20.81 5.05 -1.51
CA VAL A 109 -22.26 4.93 -1.57
C VAL A 109 -22.76 5.26 -2.98
N LEU A 110 -23.36 4.28 -3.65
CA LEU A 110 -24.13 4.47 -4.88
C LEU A 110 -25.58 4.83 -4.52
N LYS A 111 -26.09 5.92 -5.11
CA LYS A 111 -27.54 6.17 -5.19
C LYS A 111 -28.08 5.49 -6.44
N ARG A 112 -28.99 4.53 -6.26
CA ARG A 112 -29.60 3.77 -7.35
C ARG A 112 -30.70 4.56 -8.04
N ASP A 113 -31.07 4.11 -9.23
CA ASP A 113 -32.15 4.72 -10.01
C ASP A 113 -33.53 4.63 -9.32
N ASP A 114 -33.74 3.66 -8.43
CA ASP A 114 -34.96 3.50 -7.62
C ASP A 114 -34.99 4.41 -6.37
N GLY A 115 -33.97 5.23 -6.16
CA GLY A 115 -33.82 6.13 -5.01
C GLY A 115 -33.22 5.47 -3.76
N THR A 116 -32.94 4.16 -3.78
CA THR A 116 -32.25 3.47 -2.69
C THR A 116 -30.74 3.67 -2.75
N SER A 117 -30.04 3.35 -1.66
CA SER A 117 -28.57 3.42 -1.59
C SER A 117 -27.95 2.02 -1.53
N LYS A 118 -26.80 1.83 -2.19
CA LYS A 118 -25.98 0.61 -2.11
C LYS A 118 -24.54 0.97 -1.79
N ASN A 119 -23.93 0.21 -0.89
CA ASN A 119 -22.49 0.29 -0.63
C ASN A 119 -21.74 -0.49 -1.73
N ILE A 120 -20.82 0.19 -2.41
CA ILE A 120 -19.92 -0.35 -3.43
C ILE A 120 -18.52 -0.41 -2.83
N ILE A 121 -18.00 -1.62 -2.67
CA ILE A 121 -16.63 -1.89 -2.24
C ILE A 121 -15.70 -1.66 -3.43
N LEU A 122 -14.66 -0.87 -3.24
CA LEU A 122 -13.60 -0.64 -4.23
C LEU A 122 -12.46 -1.66 -4.10
N LEU A 123 -12.16 -2.04 -2.86
CA LEU A 123 -11.08 -2.97 -2.50
C LEU A 123 -11.52 -3.78 -1.27
N ASP A 124 -11.62 -5.10 -1.38
CA ASP A 124 -11.95 -5.96 -0.24
C ASP A 124 -10.73 -6.09 0.68
N LYS A 125 -10.79 -5.44 1.84
CA LYS A 125 -9.73 -5.50 2.86
C LYS A 125 -9.95 -6.60 3.90
N LYS A 126 -11.14 -7.22 3.93
CA LYS A 126 -11.47 -8.30 4.86
C LYS A 126 -10.97 -9.63 4.30
N ASP A 127 -11.29 -9.90 3.04
CA ASP A 127 -10.74 -11.02 2.28
C ASP A 127 -9.97 -10.46 1.08
N ILE A 128 -8.65 -10.44 1.22
CA ILE A 128 -7.79 -9.91 0.17
C ILE A 128 -7.91 -10.72 -1.13
N HIS A 129 -8.25 -12.01 -1.08
CA HIS A 129 -8.31 -12.89 -2.24
C HIS A 129 -9.58 -12.72 -3.08
N HIS A 130 -10.58 -11.97 -2.58
CA HIS A 130 -11.71 -11.53 -3.40
C HIS A 130 -11.35 -10.43 -4.39
N ASN A 131 -10.17 -9.81 -4.26
CA ASN A 131 -9.70 -8.83 -5.23
C ASN A 131 -9.10 -9.51 -6.47
N TYR A 132 -9.33 -8.89 -7.63
CA TYR A 132 -8.84 -9.34 -8.93
C TYR A 132 -7.60 -8.53 -9.33
N LEU A 133 -6.55 -9.24 -9.74
CA LEU A 133 -5.30 -8.65 -10.22
C LEU A 133 -5.25 -8.74 -11.74
N GLN A 134 -4.90 -7.62 -12.37
CA GLN A 134 -4.72 -7.54 -13.81
C GLN A 134 -3.44 -6.75 -14.09
N VAL A 135 -2.86 -6.95 -15.27
CA VAL A 135 -1.69 -6.20 -15.73
C VAL A 135 -1.98 -5.62 -17.10
N ILE A 136 -1.65 -4.34 -17.27
CA ILE A 136 -1.66 -3.65 -18.56
C ILE A 136 -0.25 -3.13 -18.84
N HIS A 137 0.05 -2.95 -20.11
CA HIS A 137 1.30 -2.37 -20.55
C HIS A 137 1.03 -1.31 -21.61
N GLN A 138 1.98 -0.38 -21.74
CA GLN A 138 2.03 0.57 -22.85
C GLN A 138 0.73 1.39 -22.99
N TYR A 139 0.26 1.92 -21.86
CA TYR A 139 -0.92 2.78 -21.81
C TYR A 139 -0.55 4.16 -22.35
N GLU A 140 -1.32 4.64 -23.33
CA GLU A 140 -1.02 5.87 -24.05
C GLU A 140 -1.84 7.03 -23.50
N VAL A 141 -1.15 8.11 -23.13
CA VAL A 141 -1.79 9.38 -22.79
C VAL A 141 -1.36 10.40 -23.81
N SER A 142 -2.26 10.74 -24.72
CA SER A 142 -1.98 11.71 -25.77
C SER A 142 -2.30 13.13 -25.35
N LYS A 143 -1.69 14.10 -26.03
CA LYS A 143 -2.03 15.52 -25.87
C LYS A 143 -3.51 15.82 -26.11
N GLU A 144 -4.16 15.06 -27.00
CA GLU A 144 -5.59 15.19 -27.29
C GLU A 144 -6.46 14.90 -26.06
N HIS A 145 -5.95 14.13 -25.10
CA HIS A 145 -6.62 13.80 -23.84
C HIS A 145 -6.08 14.62 -22.65
N GLY A 146 -5.39 15.75 -22.93
CA GLY A 146 -4.98 16.74 -21.94
C GLY A 146 -3.58 16.57 -21.36
N ALA A 147 -2.78 15.59 -21.83
CA ALA A 147 -1.38 15.49 -21.42
C ALA A 147 -0.52 16.59 -22.04
N LYS A 148 0.56 16.95 -21.33
CA LYS A 148 1.52 17.94 -21.84
C LYS A 148 2.31 17.43 -23.06
N HIS A 149 2.57 16.12 -23.10
CA HIS A 149 3.24 15.38 -24.16
C HIS A 149 2.62 14.00 -24.30
N ASP A 150 2.79 13.36 -25.46
CA ASP A 150 2.39 11.96 -25.62
C ASP A 150 3.30 11.10 -24.73
N ASN A 151 2.70 10.44 -23.74
CA ASN A 151 3.38 9.59 -22.77
C ASN A 151 2.91 8.15 -22.92
N ARG A 152 3.83 7.21 -22.72
CA ARG A 152 3.56 5.77 -22.76
C ARG A 152 4.04 5.17 -21.44
N TYR A 153 3.10 4.64 -20.67
CA TYR A 153 3.40 4.05 -19.36
C TYR A 153 3.80 2.59 -19.54
N ASP A 154 4.94 2.19 -18.98
CA ASP A 154 5.52 0.85 -19.20
C ASP A 154 4.57 -0.26 -18.74
N VAL A 155 4.47 -0.51 -17.42
CA VAL A 155 3.62 -1.57 -16.87
C VAL A 155 2.81 -1.05 -15.68
N THR A 156 1.54 -1.40 -15.63
CA THR A 156 0.65 -1.01 -14.53
C THR A 156 -0.15 -2.21 -14.05
N VAL A 157 -0.13 -2.45 -12.74
CA VAL A 157 -0.98 -3.45 -12.08
C VAL A 157 -2.28 -2.80 -11.68
N LEU A 158 -3.37 -3.40 -12.15
CA LEU A 158 -4.72 -3.04 -11.77
C LEU A 158 -5.21 -3.97 -10.66
N VAL A 159 -5.87 -3.40 -9.66
CA VAL A 159 -6.60 -4.15 -8.63
C VAL A 159 -8.06 -3.76 -8.71
N ASN A 160 -8.92 -4.71 -9.04
CA ASN A 160 -10.34 -4.46 -9.35
C ASN A 160 -10.52 -3.35 -10.41
N GLY A 161 -9.60 -3.26 -11.38
CA GLY A 161 -9.59 -2.25 -12.44
C GLY A 161 -8.95 -0.90 -12.07
N PHE A 162 -8.62 -0.65 -10.80
CA PHE A 162 -7.90 0.56 -10.40
C PHE A 162 -6.39 0.40 -10.61
N PRO A 163 -5.70 1.38 -11.22
CA PRO A 163 -4.23 1.37 -11.29
C PRO A 163 -3.65 1.67 -9.91
N LEU A 164 -3.22 0.63 -9.17
CA LEU A 164 -2.70 0.78 -7.80
C LEU A 164 -1.18 0.63 -7.70
N VAL A 165 -0.55 -0.03 -8.67
CA VAL A 165 0.92 -0.12 -8.74
C VAL A 165 1.36 0.24 -10.15
N HIS A 166 2.29 1.19 -10.26
CA HIS A 166 2.90 1.55 -11.53
C HIS A 166 4.38 1.17 -11.50
N VAL A 167 4.83 0.53 -12.58
CA VAL A 167 6.17 -0.04 -12.70
C VAL A 167 6.86 0.63 -13.89
N GLU A 168 8.01 1.25 -13.63
CA GLU A 168 8.87 1.82 -14.66
C GLU A 168 10.14 0.97 -14.79
N LEU A 169 10.41 0.51 -16.01
CA LEU A 169 11.55 -0.35 -16.31
C LEU A 169 12.60 0.42 -17.10
N LYS A 170 13.86 0.08 -16.86
CA LYS A 170 14.98 0.48 -17.70
C LYS A 170 15.80 -0.74 -18.08
N ARG A 171 16.41 -0.70 -19.27
CA ARG A 171 17.41 -1.72 -19.63
C ARG A 171 18.57 -1.77 -18.63
N ARG A 172 19.19 -2.95 -18.48
CA ARG A 172 20.38 -3.16 -17.63
C ARG A 172 21.50 -2.19 -18.00
N GLY A 173 22.20 -1.67 -16.98
CA GLY A 173 23.28 -0.68 -17.13
C GLY A 173 22.81 0.79 -17.10
N VAL A 174 21.52 1.07 -17.28
CA VAL A 174 20.97 2.42 -17.05
C VAL A 174 20.82 2.65 -15.54
N PRO A 175 21.20 3.83 -15.01
CA PRO A 175 20.95 4.15 -13.61
C PRO A 175 19.46 4.08 -13.26
N ILE A 176 19.10 3.32 -12.23
CA ILE A 176 17.71 3.19 -11.75
C ILE A 176 17.06 4.55 -11.38
N ARG A 177 17.87 5.58 -11.13
CA ARG A 177 17.40 6.95 -10.90
C ARG A 177 16.70 7.55 -12.13
N GLU A 178 17.03 7.11 -13.34
CA GLU A 178 16.32 7.56 -14.55
C GLU A 178 14.86 7.08 -14.55
N ALA A 179 14.59 5.85 -14.10
CA ALA A 179 13.23 5.35 -13.91
C ALA A 179 12.47 6.20 -12.89
N PHE A 180 13.11 6.52 -11.75
CA PHE A 180 12.52 7.42 -10.75
C PHE A 180 12.16 8.79 -11.35
N ASN A 181 13.10 9.42 -12.08
CA ASN A 181 12.85 10.71 -12.72
C ASN A 181 11.72 10.64 -13.77
N GLN A 182 11.53 9.48 -14.42
CA GLN A 182 10.45 9.27 -15.38
C GLN A 182 9.08 9.24 -14.70
N VAL A 183 8.96 8.50 -13.59
CA VAL A 183 7.74 8.49 -12.78
C VAL A 183 7.37 9.90 -12.30
N GLU A 184 8.34 10.67 -11.79
CA GLU A 184 8.11 12.06 -11.35
C GLU A 184 7.62 12.96 -12.50
N ARG A 185 8.06 12.72 -13.74
CA ARG A 185 7.52 13.43 -14.91
C ARG A 185 6.06 13.06 -15.17
N TYR A 186 5.70 11.78 -15.14
CA TYR A 186 4.32 11.35 -15.36
C TYR A 186 3.36 11.88 -14.31
N GLN A 187 3.76 11.85 -13.04
CA GLN A 187 2.96 12.43 -11.95
C GLN A 187 2.64 13.91 -12.18
N ARG A 188 3.62 14.69 -12.63
CA ARG A 188 3.45 16.13 -12.87
C ARG A 188 2.67 16.43 -14.15
N ASP A 189 2.92 15.66 -15.21
CA ASP A 189 2.57 16.07 -16.57
C ASP A 189 1.38 15.28 -17.16
N SER A 190 1.00 14.12 -16.61
CA SER A 190 -0.02 13.26 -17.24
C SER A 190 -0.90 12.36 -16.33
N PHE A 191 -0.58 12.11 -15.05
CA PHE A 191 -1.45 11.23 -14.24
C PHE A 191 -2.82 11.82 -13.90
N GLY A 192 -2.92 13.14 -13.81
CA GLY A 192 -4.18 13.86 -13.55
C GLY A 192 -5.03 14.15 -14.78
N THR A 193 -4.66 13.67 -15.96
CA THR A 193 -5.43 13.92 -17.21
C THR A 193 -6.69 13.08 -17.28
N GLY A 194 -7.69 13.54 -18.02
CA GLY A 194 -8.96 12.82 -18.19
C GLY A 194 -9.71 12.66 -16.87
N TYR A 195 -10.11 11.43 -16.54
CA TYR A 195 -10.68 11.03 -15.26
C TYR A 195 -9.62 10.94 -14.13
N GLY A 196 -8.34 11.15 -14.44
CA GLY A 196 -7.24 11.11 -13.48
C GLY A 196 -7.09 9.75 -12.80
N LEU A 197 -7.42 8.65 -13.49
CA LEU A 197 -7.43 7.32 -12.88
C LEU A 197 -6.04 6.90 -12.36
N PHE A 198 -4.96 7.36 -12.99
CA PHE A 198 -3.59 7.08 -12.52
C PHE A 198 -3.20 7.79 -11.23
N GLU A 199 -3.98 8.77 -10.76
CA GLU A 199 -3.80 9.34 -9.42
C GLU A 199 -4.19 8.35 -8.29
N TYR A 200 -4.82 7.21 -8.62
CA TYR A 200 -5.06 6.11 -7.68
C TYR A 200 -3.81 5.28 -7.36
N VAL A 201 -2.70 5.44 -8.09
CA VAL A 201 -1.49 4.67 -7.85
C VAL A 201 -1.03 4.85 -6.41
N GLN A 202 -0.84 3.74 -5.69
CA GLN A 202 -0.42 3.71 -4.30
C GLN A 202 1.09 3.46 -4.18
N ILE A 203 1.62 2.61 -5.06
CA ILE A 203 3.01 2.15 -5.03
C ILE A 203 3.64 2.35 -6.40
N PHE A 204 4.84 2.92 -6.41
CA PHE A 204 5.72 2.91 -7.56
C PHE A 204 6.78 1.84 -7.39
N VAL A 205 7.06 1.11 -8.48
CA VAL A 205 8.20 0.22 -8.58
C VAL A 205 9.09 0.72 -9.71
N ILE A 206 10.38 0.79 -9.46
CA ILE A 206 11.38 1.16 -10.44
C ILE A 206 12.39 0.03 -10.53
N SER A 207 12.77 -0.35 -11.75
CA SER A 207 13.80 -1.38 -11.94
C SER A 207 14.68 -1.10 -13.14
N ASN A 208 15.93 -1.53 -13.06
CA ASN A 208 16.82 -1.64 -14.23
C ASN A 208 17.22 -3.10 -14.52
N GLY A 209 16.39 -4.06 -14.09
CA GLY A 209 16.66 -5.50 -14.15
C GLY A 209 17.54 -6.01 -13.01
N THR A 210 18.67 -5.34 -12.75
CA THR A 210 19.61 -5.76 -11.68
C THR A 210 19.22 -5.23 -10.31
N ASN A 211 18.63 -4.04 -10.25
CA ASN A 211 18.14 -3.41 -9.03
C ASN A 211 16.68 -3.03 -9.20
N SER A 212 15.87 -3.43 -8.23
CA SER A 212 14.44 -3.14 -8.14
C SER A 212 14.16 -2.49 -6.79
N LYS A 213 13.44 -1.38 -6.83
CA LYS A 213 13.03 -0.64 -5.63
C LYS A 213 11.57 -0.25 -5.71
N TYR A 214 10.96 -0.05 -4.56
CA TYR A 214 9.58 0.43 -4.45
C TYR A 214 9.48 1.61 -3.49
N TYR A 215 8.44 2.42 -3.66
CA TYR A 215 8.11 3.55 -2.80
C TYR A 215 6.63 3.90 -2.91
N SER A 216 6.09 4.59 -1.92
CA SER A 216 4.71 5.04 -1.95
C SER A 216 4.54 6.29 -2.81
N ASN A 217 3.36 6.43 -3.42
CA ASN A 217 2.93 7.68 -4.04
C ASN A 217 2.62 8.72 -2.96
N THR A 218 3.66 9.37 -2.42
CA THR A 218 3.48 10.33 -1.33
C THR A 218 3.05 11.69 -1.87
N THR A 219 1.99 12.22 -1.26
CA THR A 219 1.28 13.44 -1.63
C THR A 219 2.02 14.72 -1.26
N ARG A 220 3.20 14.63 -0.61
CA ARG A 220 4.03 15.78 -0.24
C ARG A 220 4.90 16.25 -1.42
N TYR A 221 4.26 16.43 -2.57
CA TYR A 221 4.72 17.47 -3.48
C TYR A 221 4.49 18.78 -2.75
N ASN A 222 5.55 19.51 -2.43
CA ASN A 222 5.42 20.91 -2.07
C ASN A 222 4.69 21.59 -3.22
N THR A 223 3.38 21.82 -3.05
CA THR A 223 2.61 22.70 -3.92
C THR A 223 3.36 24.02 -3.94
N GLY A 224 3.81 24.40 -5.14
CA GLY A 224 4.56 25.62 -5.40
C GLY A 224 3.71 26.86 -5.19
N ALA A 225 3.37 27.17 -3.94
CA ALA A 225 2.77 28.43 -3.54
C ALA A 225 3.53 28.96 -2.31
N ASN A 226 4.48 29.86 -2.56
CA ASN A 226 5.07 30.79 -1.59
C ASN A 226 5.93 30.20 -0.45
N LEU A 227 6.97 29.44 -0.80
CA LEU A 227 8.15 29.35 0.07
C LEU A 227 9.35 29.96 -0.66
N SER A 228 9.81 31.07 -0.09
CA SER A 228 11.05 31.76 -0.42
C SER A 228 12.21 30.76 -0.58
N LYS A 229 13.21 31.14 -1.39
CA LYS A 229 14.44 30.41 -1.75
C LYS A 229 15.35 29.99 -0.56
N SER A 230 14.84 29.86 0.65
CA SER A 230 15.60 29.45 1.84
C SER A 230 15.19 28.05 2.31
N LYS A 231 16.13 27.11 2.16
CA LYS A 231 16.12 25.69 2.59
C LYS A 231 15.16 24.77 1.84
N LYS A 232 15.70 23.98 0.90
CA LYS A 232 15.10 22.72 0.45
C LYS A 232 14.95 21.79 1.67
N GLU A 233 13.79 21.78 2.32
CA GLU A 233 13.43 20.66 3.19
C GLU A 233 13.47 19.38 2.35
N LYS A 234 14.26 18.39 2.79
CA LYS A 234 14.29 17.07 2.15
C LYS A 234 12.93 16.40 2.37
N THR A 235 12.08 16.43 1.35
CA THR A 235 10.76 15.79 1.38
C THR A 235 10.90 14.27 1.14
N SER A 236 9.88 13.51 1.55
CA SER A 236 9.77 12.06 1.33
C SER A 236 9.74 11.63 -0.14
N ASN A 237 9.63 12.57 -1.08
CA ASN A 237 9.64 12.35 -2.53
C ASN A 237 11.06 12.40 -3.12
N SER A 238 12.06 12.00 -2.35
CA SER A 238 13.42 11.84 -2.87
C SER A 238 13.74 10.38 -3.14
N PHE A 239 14.63 10.14 -4.09
CA PHE A 239 15.14 8.81 -4.39
C PHE A 239 15.69 8.09 -3.14
N GLU A 240 16.13 8.82 -2.11
CA GLU A 240 16.63 8.24 -0.86
C GLU A 240 15.54 7.52 -0.03
N PHE A 241 14.26 7.83 -0.26
CA PHE A 241 13.14 7.16 0.41
C PHE A 241 12.65 5.89 -0.32
N THR A 242 13.26 5.57 -1.47
CA THR A 242 13.03 4.29 -2.16
C THR A 242 13.60 3.12 -1.36
N SER A 243 12.84 2.04 -1.28
CA SER A 243 13.19 0.85 -0.49
C SER A 243 13.46 -0.34 -1.39
N TYR A 244 14.45 -1.16 -1.00
CA TYR A 244 14.60 -2.49 -1.56
C TYR A 244 13.61 -3.45 -0.90
N TRP A 245 13.14 -4.44 -1.66
CA TRP A 245 12.48 -5.61 -1.07
C TRP A 245 13.54 -6.55 -0.46
N ALA A 246 13.13 -7.31 0.55
CA ALA A 246 14.03 -8.19 1.29
C ALA A 246 13.24 -9.34 1.93
N ASP A 247 13.94 -10.42 2.28
CA ASP A 247 13.39 -11.50 3.09
C ASP A 247 13.30 -11.11 4.59
N ALA A 248 12.75 -12.01 5.41
CA ALA A 248 12.60 -11.79 6.85
C ALA A 248 13.93 -11.77 7.64
N LYS A 249 15.04 -12.14 7.01
CA LYS A 249 16.41 -12.02 7.54
C LYS A 249 17.08 -10.70 7.11
N ASN A 250 16.36 -9.86 6.35
CA ASN A 250 16.81 -8.59 5.76
C ASN A 250 17.82 -8.75 4.62
N ASN A 251 17.88 -9.92 3.99
CA ASN A 251 18.64 -10.09 2.76
C ASN A 251 17.88 -9.43 1.61
N ILE A 252 18.52 -8.46 0.96
CA ILE A 252 17.93 -7.71 -0.15
C ILE A 252 17.69 -8.62 -1.35
N ILE A 253 16.55 -8.42 -2.02
CA ILE A 253 16.15 -9.11 -3.26
C ILE A 253 16.11 -8.05 -4.38
N PRO A 254 17.26 -7.75 -5.04
CA PRO A 254 17.35 -6.61 -5.95
C PRO A 254 17.01 -6.97 -7.40
N ASP A 255 17.25 -8.21 -7.83
CA ASP A 255 17.01 -8.64 -9.21
C ASP A 255 15.51 -8.69 -9.50
N LEU A 256 15.11 -8.23 -10.69
CA LEU A 256 13.71 -8.09 -11.04
C LEU A 256 12.97 -9.43 -11.04
N ILE A 257 13.58 -10.52 -11.46
CA ILE A 257 12.93 -11.83 -11.53
C ILE A 257 12.55 -12.29 -10.11
N ASP A 258 13.52 -12.24 -9.21
CA ASP A 258 13.36 -12.65 -7.82
C ASP A 258 12.41 -11.70 -7.05
N PHE A 259 12.50 -10.40 -7.32
CA PHE A 259 11.55 -9.39 -6.84
C PHE A 259 10.13 -9.71 -7.32
N THR A 260 9.96 -10.09 -8.59
CA THR A 260 8.64 -10.39 -9.17
C THR A 260 8.00 -11.62 -8.54
N ARG A 261 8.78 -12.67 -8.26
CA ARG A 261 8.27 -13.88 -7.59
C ARG A 261 7.87 -13.68 -6.14
N THR A 262 8.34 -12.60 -5.51
CA THR A 262 8.14 -12.36 -4.08
C THR A 262 7.24 -11.15 -3.83
N PHE A 263 7.64 -9.95 -4.26
CA PHE A 263 6.88 -8.71 -4.06
C PHE A 263 5.53 -8.73 -4.81
N PHE A 264 5.52 -9.25 -6.04
CA PHE A 264 4.32 -9.37 -6.87
C PHE A 264 3.60 -10.72 -6.73
N ALA A 265 3.94 -11.53 -5.72
CA ALA A 265 3.08 -12.66 -5.38
C ALA A 265 1.69 -12.12 -4.96
N ARG A 266 0.61 -12.73 -5.48
CA ARG A 266 -0.77 -12.24 -5.29
C ARG A 266 -1.09 -11.89 -3.84
N HIS A 267 -0.78 -12.79 -2.91
CA HIS A 267 -0.96 -12.59 -1.47
C HIS A 267 -0.15 -11.40 -0.95
N THR A 268 1.13 -11.32 -1.34
CA THR A 268 2.05 -10.28 -0.88
C THR A 268 1.61 -8.91 -1.33
N ILE A 269 1.38 -8.69 -2.64
CA ILE A 269 1.03 -7.36 -3.13
C ILE A 269 -0.31 -6.86 -2.57
N LEU A 270 -1.30 -7.76 -2.42
CA LEU A 270 -2.61 -7.41 -1.91
C LEU A 270 -2.53 -7.08 -0.41
N ASN A 271 -1.76 -7.83 0.39
CA ASN A 271 -1.50 -7.45 1.77
C ASN A 271 -0.74 -6.13 1.90
N ILE A 272 0.24 -5.86 1.02
CA ILE A 272 0.93 -4.57 1.06
C ILE A 272 -0.07 -3.43 0.81
N LEU A 273 -0.88 -3.53 -0.23
CA LEU A 273 -1.85 -2.49 -0.59
C LEU A 273 -2.98 -2.32 0.44
N THR A 274 -3.49 -3.42 1.00
CA THR A 274 -4.65 -3.41 1.91
C THR A 274 -4.27 -3.21 3.37
N LYS A 275 -3.15 -3.82 3.79
CA LYS A 275 -2.68 -3.81 5.17
C LYS A 275 -1.44 -2.95 5.33
N TYR A 276 -0.38 -3.07 4.54
CA TYR A 276 0.91 -2.45 4.91
C TYR A 276 1.20 -1.08 4.27
N CYS A 277 0.21 -0.47 3.63
CA CYS A 277 0.17 0.96 3.37
C CYS A 277 -0.49 1.69 4.55
N VAL A 278 0.10 2.82 4.95
CA VAL A 278 -0.40 3.69 6.03
C VAL A 278 -0.62 5.07 5.45
N PHE A 279 -1.86 5.54 5.51
CA PHE A 279 -2.22 6.91 5.20
C PHE A 279 -2.24 7.72 6.50
N THR A 280 -1.28 8.62 6.64
CA THR A 280 -1.02 9.32 7.89
C THR A 280 -2.00 10.46 8.14
N SER A 281 -2.01 10.99 9.36
CA SER A 281 -2.76 12.20 9.77
C SER A 281 -2.41 13.44 8.95
N GLU A 282 -1.20 13.49 8.41
CA GLU A 282 -0.70 14.52 7.49
C GLU A 282 -1.04 14.23 6.02
N GLU A 283 -1.91 13.24 5.78
CA GLU A 283 -2.35 12.82 4.45
C GLU A 283 -1.22 12.31 3.56
N MET A 284 -0.17 11.74 4.15
CA MET A 284 0.93 11.12 3.42
C MET A 284 0.73 9.60 3.35
N LEU A 285 0.91 9.03 2.16
CA LEU A 285 0.97 7.58 2.00
C LEU A 285 2.37 7.06 2.29
N LEU A 286 2.48 6.13 3.23
CA LEU A 286 3.71 5.44 3.58
C LEU A 286 3.53 3.94 3.36
N VAL A 287 4.35 3.35 2.50
CA VAL A 287 4.44 1.89 2.38
C VAL A 287 5.47 1.35 3.37
N MET A 288 5.12 0.33 4.14
CA MET A 288 6.05 -0.26 5.12
C MET A 288 7.20 -1.01 4.43
N ARG A 289 8.36 -0.98 5.09
CA ARG A 289 9.56 -1.73 4.70
C ARG A 289 9.45 -3.21 5.11
N PRO A 290 10.20 -4.13 4.48
CA PRO A 290 10.04 -5.58 4.72
C PRO A 290 10.23 -5.97 6.19
N TYR A 291 11.19 -5.35 6.87
CA TYR A 291 11.43 -5.61 8.30
C TYR A 291 10.28 -5.12 9.19
N GLN A 292 9.60 -4.03 8.80
CA GLN A 292 8.44 -3.52 9.54
C GLN A 292 7.27 -4.48 9.36
N ILE A 293 7.00 -4.93 8.14
CA ILE A 293 5.97 -5.93 7.82
C ILE A 293 6.23 -7.22 8.62
N THR A 294 7.46 -7.73 8.56
CA THR A 294 7.88 -8.93 9.29
C THR A 294 7.69 -8.79 10.80
N ALA A 295 8.08 -7.65 11.39
CA ALA A 295 7.90 -7.39 12.80
C ALA A 295 6.41 -7.36 13.18
N THR A 296 5.59 -6.69 12.39
CA THR A 296 4.14 -6.62 12.59
C THR A 296 3.49 -8.00 12.51
N GLU A 297 3.78 -8.80 11.48
CA GLU A 297 3.25 -10.16 11.32
C GLU A 297 3.67 -11.07 12.49
N ARG A 298 4.93 -10.97 12.94
CA ARG A 298 5.41 -11.73 14.11
C ARG A 298 4.72 -11.32 15.41
N ILE A 299 4.37 -10.04 15.59
CA ILE A 299 3.58 -9.59 16.75
C ILE A 299 2.17 -10.21 16.70
N ILE A 300 1.48 -10.12 15.56
CA ILE A 300 0.12 -10.67 15.41
C ILE A 300 0.12 -12.20 15.60
N ASN A 301 1.05 -12.91 14.97
CA ASN A 301 1.20 -14.35 15.13
C ASN A 301 1.52 -14.73 16.59
N ARG A 302 2.36 -13.95 17.29
CA ARG A 302 2.62 -14.17 18.72
C ARG A 302 1.36 -14.01 19.56
N ILE A 303 0.51 -13.02 19.27
CA ILE A 303 -0.78 -12.83 19.94
C ILE A 303 -1.67 -14.06 19.72
N GLU A 304 -1.80 -14.53 18.48
CA GLU A 304 -2.58 -15.73 18.13
C GLU A 304 -2.10 -16.98 18.86
N ILE A 305 -0.79 -17.25 18.83
CA ILE A 305 -0.18 -18.38 19.56
C ILE A 305 -0.46 -18.24 21.06
N ALA A 306 -0.26 -17.06 21.64
CA ALA A 306 -0.44 -16.85 23.07
C ALA A 306 -1.90 -17.07 23.50
N THR A 307 -2.87 -16.65 22.69
CA THR A 307 -4.29 -16.88 22.92
C THR A 307 -4.63 -18.37 22.81
N ASN A 308 -4.24 -19.03 21.71
CA ASN A 308 -4.58 -20.43 21.44
C ASN A 308 -3.99 -21.40 22.48
N TYR A 309 -2.75 -21.16 22.91
CA TYR A 309 -2.05 -21.99 23.89
C TYR A 309 -2.18 -21.49 25.33
N LYS A 310 -3.03 -20.48 25.58
CA LYS A 310 -3.28 -19.89 26.91
C LYS A 310 -2.00 -19.50 27.64
N LYS A 311 -1.10 -18.80 26.94
CA LYS A 311 0.18 -18.30 27.46
C LYS A 311 0.14 -16.83 27.88
N TYR A 312 -1.04 -16.20 27.86
CA TYR A 312 -1.24 -14.84 28.36
C TYR A 312 -0.74 -14.69 29.81
N GLY A 313 -0.18 -13.52 30.14
CA GLY A 313 0.41 -13.25 31.47
C GLY A 313 1.78 -13.88 31.74
N SER A 314 2.36 -14.62 30.78
CA SER A 314 3.71 -15.18 30.89
C SER A 314 4.68 -14.56 29.89
N ALA A 315 5.99 -14.66 30.14
CA ALA A 315 7.01 -14.22 29.18
C ALA A 315 6.88 -14.91 27.81
N ALA A 316 6.35 -16.14 27.77
CA ALA A 316 6.12 -16.87 26.53
C ALA A 316 4.97 -16.29 25.69
N GLY A 317 4.03 -15.57 26.30
CA GLY A 317 2.93 -14.90 25.61
C GLY A 317 3.34 -13.63 24.86
N GLY A 318 4.52 -13.07 25.16
CA GLY A 318 5.01 -11.83 24.57
C GLY A 318 6.31 -12.00 23.78
N GLY A 319 7.02 -10.88 23.62
CA GLY A 319 8.32 -10.79 22.95
C GLY A 319 8.77 -9.33 22.82
N TYR A 320 9.91 -9.10 22.16
CA TYR A 320 10.39 -7.76 21.82
C TYR A 320 10.85 -7.71 20.37
N ILE A 321 10.75 -6.52 19.77
CA ILE A 321 11.31 -6.20 18.46
C ILE A 321 12.45 -5.21 18.66
N TRP A 322 13.64 -5.56 18.21
CA TRP A 322 14.80 -4.68 18.30
C TRP A 322 15.07 -4.01 16.96
N HIS A 323 14.65 -2.76 16.84
CA HIS A 323 14.85 -1.90 15.68
C HIS A 323 15.70 -0.69 16.07
N THR A 324 16.69 -0.36 15.23
CA THR A 324 17.57 0.80 15.47
C THR A 324 16.79 2.14 15.50
N THR A 325 17.38 3.19 16.06
CA THR A 325 16.79 4.53 16.11
C THR A 325 16.64 5.11 14.69
N GLY A 326 15.50 5.75 14.41
CA GLY A 326 15.19 6.30 13.09
C GLY A 326 14.68 5.29 12.04
N SER A 327 14.56 3.99 12.36
CA SER A 327 14.10 2.98 11.40
C SER A 327 12.58 2.92 11.19
N GLY A 328 11.81 3.81 11.83
CA GLY A 328 10.34 3.82 11.76
C GLY A 328 9.66 2.88 12.76
N LYS A 329 10.14 2.82 14.01
CA LYS A 329 9.52 2.05 15.11
C LYS A 329 8.07 2.46 15.34
N THR A 330 7.80 3.76 15.44
CA THR A 330 6.47 4.33 15.68
C THR A 330 5.45 3.86 14.64
N LEU A 331 5.80 3.91 13.35
CA LEU A 331 4.93 3.42 12.28
C LEU A 331 4.65 1.91 12.41
N THR A 332 5.68 1.13 12.72
CA THR A 332 5.58 -0.33 12.88
C THR A 332 4.66 -0.70 14.04
N SER A 333 4.85 -0.04 15.19
CA SER A 333 4.09 -0.32 16.40
C SER A 333 2.65 0.17 16.31
N PHE A 334 2.43 1.36 15.71
CA PHE A 334 1.09 1.86 15.38
C PHE A 334 0.35 0.87 14.51
N LYS A 335 0.99 0.37 13.45
CA LYS A 335 0.33 -0.57 12.55
C LYS A 335 0.01 -1.90 13.21
N ALA A 336 0.94 -2.43 14.01
CA ALA A 336 0.72 -3.66 14.78
C ALA A 336 -0.45 -3.52 15.75
N ALA A 337 -0.53 -2.40 16.49
CA ALA A 337 -1.63 -2.13 17.40
C ALA A 337 -2.98 -2.07 16.66
N ARG A 338 -3.04 -1.36 15.52
CA ARG A 338 -4.24 -1.28 14.68
C ARG A 338 -4.67 -2.64 14.11
N LEU A 339 -3.73 -3.50 13.73
CA LEU A 339 -4.10 -4.85 13.29
C LEU A 339 -4.60 -5.70 14.47
N ALA A 340 -3.97 -5.59 15.63
CA ALA A 340 -4.39 -6.31 16.83
C ALA A 340 -5.83 -5.98 17.26
N THR A 341 -6.31 -4.73 17.11
CA THR A 341 -7.72 -4.37 17.44
C THR A 341 -8.76 -5.02 16.51
N THR A 342 -8.35 -5.55 15.36
CA THR A 342 -9.24 -6.26 14.43
C THR A 342 -9.45 -7.73 14.82
N LEU A 343 -8.62 -8.26 15.73
CA LEU A 343 -8.76 -9.62 16.24
C LEU A 343 -10.00 -9.69 17.17
N PRO A 344 -10.96 -10.60 16.92
CA PRO A 344 -12.25 -10.58 17.63
C PRO A 344 -12.14 -10.91 19.13
N TYR A 345 -11.09 -11.62 19.54
CA TYR A 345 -10.81 -11.98 20.92
C TYR A 345 -9.93 -10.95 21.65
N ILE A 346 -9.53 -9.85 20.99
CA ILE A 346 -8.82 -8.74 21.63
C ILE A 346 -9.81 -7.65 21.99
N GLU A 347 -9.99 -7.43 23.29
CA GLU A 347 -10.88 -6.40 23.82
C GLU A 347 -10.25 -5.01 23.75
N LYS A 348 -9.00 -4.88 24.22
CA LYS A 348 -8.27 -3.60 24.26
C LYS A 348 -6.80 -3.78 23.89
N VAL A 349 -6.26 -2.77 23.23
CA VAL A 349 -4.83 -2.63 22.90
C VAL A 349 -4.30 -1.38 23.58
N LEU A 350 -3.42 -1.57 24.57
CA LEU A 350 -2.73 -0.47 25.24
C LEU A 350 -1.41 -0.18 24.53
N PHE A 351 -1.26 1.04 24.03
CA PHE A 351 -0.02 1.56 23.47
C PHE A 351 0.67 2.45 24.50
N VAL A 352 1.72 1.92 25.13
CA VAL A 352 2.48 2.62 26.18
C VAL A 352 3.74 3.22 25.59
N VAL A 353 3.97 4.52 25.80
CA VAL A 353 5.18 5.22 25.35
C VAL A 353 5.80 6.02 26.47
N ASP A 354 7.13 6.19 26.45
CA ASP A 354 7.77 7.12 27.37
C ASP A 354 7.28 8.55 27.09
N ARG A 355 7.05 9.29 28.17
CA ARG A 355 6.63 10.68 28.15
C ARG A 355 7.56 11.59 27.35
N GLN A 356 8.86 11.30 27.30
CA GLN A 356 9.81 12.11 26.53
C GLN A 356 9.68 11.87 25.02
N ASP A 357 9.18 10.70 24.62
CA ASP A 357 9.08 10.25 23.22
C ASP A 357 7.69 10.45 22.62
N LEU A 358 6.67 10.84 23.42
CA LEU A 358 5.35 11.19 22.89
C LEU A 358 5.40 12.55 22.22
N ASP A 359 5.83 12.57 20.96
CA ASP A 359 5.77 13.75 20.12
C ASP A 359 4.33 14.03 19.64
N TYR A 360 4.10 15.29 19.26
CA TYR A 360 2.81 15.76 18.77
C TYR A 360 2.33 14.99 17.52
N GLN A 361 3.28 14.50 16.72
CA GLN A 361 2.99 13.72 15.52
C GLN A 361 2.37 12.36 15.87
N THR A 362 2.97 11.62 16.81
CA THR A 362 2.46 10.34 17.30
C THR A 362 1.07 10.52 17.90
N MET A 363 0.85 11.56 18.69
CA MET A 363 -0.49 11.86 19.23
C MET A 363 -1.54 12.05 18.12
N ARG A 364 -1.23 12.84 17.09
CA ARG A 364 -2.17 13.10 15.98
C ARG A 364 -2.49 11.86 15.15
N GLU A 365 -1.51 10.99 14.90
CA GLU A 365 -1.73 9.75 14.15
C GLU A 365 -2.76 8.85 14.85
N TYR A 366 -2.65 8.73 16.16
CA TYR A 366 -3.58 7.92 16.93
C TYR A 366 -4.94 8.59 17.14
N ASP A 367 -4.99 9.90 17.42
CA ASP A 367 -6.26 10.62 17.58
C ASP A 367 -7.11 10.57 16.30
N ARG A 368 -6.48 10.54 15.13
CA ARG A 368 -7.19 10.36 13.85
C ARG A 368 -7.81 8.97 13.73
N PHE A 369 -7.15 7.94 14.24
CA PHE A 369 -7.63 6.56 14.13
C PHE A 369 -8.79 6.29 15.08
N GLU A 370 -8.69 6.76 16.31
CA GLU A 370 -9.76 6.70 17.30
C GLU A 370 -9.79 8.03 18.03
N LYS A 371 -10.81 8.84 17.76
CA LYS A 371 -10.94 10.19 18.30
C LYS A 371 -10.97 10.14 19.83
N GLY A 372 -10.02 10.81 20.47
CA GLY A 372 -9.86 10.81 21.92
C GLY A 372 -9.02 9.65 22.47
N SER A 373 -8.45 8.77 21.63
CA SER A 373 -7.52 7.72 22.06
C SER A 373 -6.17 8.28 22.50
N ALA A 374 -5.72 9.35 21.84
CA ALA A 374 -4.44 10.00 22.07
C ALA A 374 -4.58 11.27 22.91
N ASN A 375 -5.17 11.14 24.09
CA ASN A 375 -4.99 12.16 25.11
C ASN A 375 -3.60 11.95 25.73
N SER A 376 -2.81 13.03 25.87
CA SER A 376 -1.60 13.02 26.70
C SER A 376 -2.04 12.89 28.17
N ASN A 377 -2.54 11.71 28.53
CA ASN A 377 -3.31 11.48 29.73
C ASN A 377 -2.37 11.43 30.94
N ARG A 378 -2.07 12.62 31.46
CA ARG A 378 -1.44 12.81 32.78
C ARG A 378 -2.39 12.45 33.93
N SER A 379 -3.67 12.17 33.63
CA SER A 379 -4.72 11.89 34.60
C SER A 379 -5.15 10.43 34.52
N THR A 380 -4.91 9.70 35.60
CA THR A 380 -5.39 8.32 35.77
C THR A 380 -6.91 8.21 35.74
N ALA A 381 -7.65 9.30 36.03
CA ALA A 381 -9.11 9.33 35.93
C ALA A 381 -9.60 9.23 34.47
N VAL A 382 -8.90 9.85 33.52
CA VAL A 382 -9.26 9.76 32.09
C VAL A 382 -8.87 8.40 31.53
N LEU A 383 -7.70 7.88 31.92
CA LEU A 383 -7.28 6.53 31.55
C LEU A 383 -8.29 5.48 32.05
N LYS A 384 -8.75 5.61 33.31
CA LYS A 384 -9.80 4.74 33.87
C LYS A 384 -11.07 4.81 33.01
N LYS A 385 -11.53 6.01 32.65
CA LYS A 385 -12.72 6.18 31.81
C LYS A 385 -12.58 5.50 30.43
N GLN A 386 -11.40 5.57 29.81
CA GLN A 386 -11.13 4.89 28.53
C GLN A 386 -11.05 3.36 28.68
N LEU A 387 -10.51 2.88 29.79
CA LEU A 387 -10.49 1.44 30.11
C LEU A 387 -11.90 0.91 30.38
N GLU A 388 -12.81 1.72 30.92
CA GLU A 388 -14.21 1.35 31.16
C GLU A 388 -15.10 1.53 29.92
N ASP A 389 -14.68 2.27 28.90
CA ASP A 389 -15.44 2.46 27.66
C ASP A 389 -15.29 1.25 26.72
N GLU A 390 -16.36 0.51 26.50
CA GLU A 390 -16.38 -0.66 25.60
C GLU A 390 -16.11 -0.30 24.13
N ASN A 391 -16.37 0.94 23.73
CA ASN A 391 -16.11 1.40 22.36
C ASN A 391 -14.63 1.76 22.15
N ALA A 392 -13.89 1.97 23.23
CA ALA A 392 -12.48 2.34 23.15
C ALA A 392 -11.60 1.09 23.02
N LYS A 393 -11.13 0.80 21.80
CA LYS A 393 -10.31 -0.39 21.52
C LYS A 393 -8.83 -0.12 21.58
N ILE A 394 -8.37 1.06 21.17
CA ILE A 394 -6.96 1.46 21.29
C ILE A 394 -6.80 2.60 22.30
N ILE A 395 -5.88 2.44 23.24
CA ILE A 395 -5.64 3.40 24.33
C ILE A 395 -4.16 3.76 24.36
N ILE A 396 -3.84 5.04 24.32
CA ILE A 396 -2.45 5.51 24.46
C ILE A 396 -2.22 6.09 25.84
N THR A 397 -1.11 5.69 26.46
CA THR A 397 -0.75 6.15 27.79
C THR A 397 0.78 6.22 27.96
N THR A 398 1.22 6.83 29.07
CA THR A 398 2.64 7.04 29.41
C THR A 398 2.98 6.45 30.76
#